data_AF-A0A6N9J025-F1
#
_entry.id   AF-A0A6N9J025-F1
#
_cell.length_a   1.000
_cell.length_b   1.000
_cell.length_c   1.000
_cell.angle_alpha   90.00
_cell.angle_beta   90.00
_cell.angle_gamma   90.00
#
_symmetry.space_group_name_H-M   'P 1'
#
loop_
_entity.id
_entity.type
_entity.pdbx_description
1 polymer ?
#
loop_
_entity_poly.entity_id
_entity_poly.type
_entity_poly.pdbx_seq_one_letter_code
_entity_poly.pdbx_strand_id
1 'polypeptide(L)'
;MKSSQLNYRQLFSLMIAESRGAKRRMLFFIICIAIGVGAVMTVKSFSNLVGETIQGQAKALLSADLAIKGSWEQSQKDLDYQRQILPAETEFLFIRELHGMAQFNNREEQQKTASLITELKTIPLTGPRYPFYGEFKSKPEKPLQELLVNNGAVVDPSFLLKTGLKQGD
;
A
#
# COMPACT_ATOMS: atom_id res chain seq x y z
N MET A 1 46.82 39.17 35.56
CA MET A 1 45.69 38.60 36.32
C MET A 1 45.38 37.22 35.73
N LYS A 2 45.53 36.16 36.55
CA LYS A 2 45.43 34.75 36.11
C LYS A 2 43.94 34.39 36.04
N SER A 3 43.41 34.16 34.83
CA SER A 3 42.03 33.71 34.64
C SER A 3 41.86 32.33 35.30
N SER A 4 41.09 32.30 36.39
CA SER A 4 40.70 31.07 37.07
C SER A 4 39.78 30.29 36.13
N GLN A 5 40.24 29.13 35.65
CA GLN A 5 39.43 28.26 34.80
C GLN A 5 38.28 27.69 35.64
N LEU A 6 37.06 28.14 35.36
CA LEU A 6 35.85 27.70 36.05
C LEU A 6 35.62 26.20 35.83
N ASN A 7 35.33 25.48 36.90
CA ASN A 7 35.06 24.06 36.86
C ASN A 7 33.68 23.80 36.20
N TYR A 8 33.54 22.75 35.38
CA TYR A 8 32.29 22.41 34.69
C TYR A 8 31.07 22.33 35.63
N ARG A 9 31.28 21.90 36.89
CA ARG A 9 30.23 21.90 37.93
C ARG A 9 29.76 23.31 38.30
N GLN A 10 30.67 24.28 38.37
CA GLN A 10 30.35 25.66 38.70
C GLN A 10 29.60 26.34 37.55
N LEU A 11 30.03 26.10 36.29
CA LEU A 11 29.34 26.57 35.10
C LEU A 11 27.90 26.04 35.01
N PHE A 12 27.68 24.76 35.29
CA PHE A 12 26.34 24.17 35.28
C PHE A 12 25.45 24.76 36.39
N SER A 13 26.00 25.00 37.59
CA SER A 13 25.25 25.62 38.68
C SER A 13 24.85 27.08 38.38
N LEU A 14 25.76 27.84 37.75
CA LEU A 14 25.51 29.21 37.31
C LEU A 14 24.46 29.25 36.20
N MET A 15 24.56 28.36 35.21
CA MET A 15 23.58 28.23 34.13
C MET A 15 22.17 27.90 34.67
N ILE A 16 22.07 26.99 35.63
CA ILE A 16 20.79 26.65 36.27
C ILE A 16 20.24 27.81 37.08
N ALA A 17 21.08 28.51 37.85
CA ALA A 17 20.66 29.66 38.63
C ALA A 17 20.11 30.78 37.73
N GLU A 18 20.79 31.06 36.63
CA GLU A 18 20.38 32.08 35.65
C GLU A 18 19.10 31.66 34.89
N SER A 19 19.00 30.37 34.51
CA SER A 19 17.83 29.78 33.89
C SER A 19 16.55 29.88 34.75
N ARG A 20 16.67 29.94 36.10
CA ARG A 20 15.51 30.11 36.99
C ARG A 20 14.76 31.42 36.76
N GLY A 21 15.40 32.45 36.19
CA GLY A 21 14.78 33.75 35.89
C GLY A 21 13.81 33.72 34.69
N ALA A 22 13.97 32.76 33.77
CA ALA A 22 13.20 32.69 32.51
C ALA A 22 12.52 31.33 32.27
N LYS A 23 12.24 30.56 33.34
CA LYS A 23 11.73 29.18 33.27
C LYS A 23 10.55 28.97 32.32
N ARG A 24 9.57 29.89 32.32
CA ARG A 24 8.35 29.76 31.51
C ARG A 24 8.63 29.84 30.01
N ARG A 25 9.49 30.78 29.59
CA ARG A 25 9.88 30.94 28.18
C ARG A 25 10.77 29.77 27.73
N MET A 26 11.70 29.34 28.59
CA MET A 26 12.55 28.17 28.33
C MET A 26 11.73 26.88 28.17
N LEU A 27 10.76 26.64 29.07
CA LEU A 27 9.87 25.48 28.97
C LEU A 27 9.07 25.48 27.66
N PHE A 28 8.54 26.63 27.25
CA PHE A 28 7.81 26.75 25.98
C PHE A 28 8.70 26.38 24.78
N PHE A 29 9.95 26.85 24.75
CA PHE A 29 10.90 26.48 23.70
C PHE A 29 11.21 24.98 23.68
N ILE A 30 11.42 24.37 24.85
CA ILE A 30 11.69 22.93 24.95
C ILE A 30 10.50 22.12 24.43
N ILE A 31 9.27 22.49 24.79
CA ILE A 31 8.06 21.81 24.32
C ILE A 31 7.93 21.96 22.79
N CYS A 32 8.16 23.15 22.24
CA CYS A 32 8.08 23.38 20.80
C CYS A 32 9.11 22.52 20.03
N ILE A 33 10.36 22.46 20.50
CA ILE A 33 11.40 21.61 19.92
C ILE A 33 11.03 20.13 20.06
N ALA A 34 10.55 19.70 21.23
CA ALA A 34 10.14 18.32 21.46
C ALA A 34 8.99 17.90 20.54
N ILE A 35 7.99 18.76 20.34
CA ILE A 35 6.87 18.52 19.41
C ILE A 35 7.40 18.46 17.98
N GLY A 36 8.25 19.41 17.56
CA GLY A 36 8.78 19.45 16.19
C GLY A 36 9.62 18.22 15.86
N VAL A 37 10.57 17.85 16.73
CA VAL A 37 11.40 16.65 16.54
C VAL A 37 10.55 15.39 16.66
N GLY A 38 9.60 15.35 17.59
CA GLY A 38 8.67 14.24 17.76
C GLY A 38 7.83 13.98 16.50
N ALA A 39 7.30 15.04 15.88
CA ALA A 39 6.53 14.93 14.63
C ALA A 39 7.38 14.35 13.49
N VAL A 40 8.59 14.87 13.28
CA VAL A 40 9.49 14.40 12.21
C VAL A 40 9.91 12.95 12.44
N MET A 41 10.27 12.57 13.67
CA MET A 41 10.67 11.21 14.00
C MET A 41 9.50 10.23 13.86
N THR A 42 8.29 10.64 14.24
CA THR A 42 7.08 9.81 14.10
C THR A 42 6.80 9.50 12.63
N VAL A 43 6.82 10.52 11.75
CA VAL A 43 6.61 10.32 10.31
C VAL A 43 7.68 9.40 9.73
N LYS A 44 8.94 9.58 10.13
CA LYS A 44 10.05 8.72 9.68
C LYS A 44 9.88 7.28 10.14
N SER A 45 9.56 7.07 11.42
CA SER A 45 9.33 5.73 11.97
C SER A 45 8.14 5.06 11.30
N PHE A 46 7.05 5.80 11.08
CA PHE A 46 5.88 5.28 10.39
C PHE A 46 6.22 4.86 8.95
N SER A 47 6.94 5.71 8.21
CA SER A 47 7.40 5.38 6.85
C SER A 47 8.25 4.11 6.81
N ASN A 48 9.15 3.94 7.79
CA ASN A 48 9.98 2.74 7.88
C ASN A 48 9.14 1.50 8.20
N LEU A 49 8.25 1.58 9.19
CA LEU A 49 7.36 0.48 9.57
C LEU A 49 6.48 0.04 8.40
N VAL A 50 5.92 0.99 7.66
CA VAL A 50 5.12 0.70 6.45
C VAL A 50 6.00 0.04 5.39
N GLY A 51 7.21 0.55 5.15
CA GLY A 51 8.15 -0.04 4.20
C GLY A 51 8.52 -1.48 4.54
N GLU A 52 8.91 -1.75 5.79
CA GLU A 52 9.25 -3.09 6.27
C GLU A 52 8.05 -4.04 6.20
N THR A 53 6.86 -3.58 6.59
CA THR A 53 5.64 -4.38 6.53
C THR A 53 5.27 -4.72 5.09
N ILE A 54 5.32 -3.73 4.18
CA ILE A 54 5.07 -3.94 2.75
C ILE A 54 6.10 -4.92 2.19
N GLN A 55 7.38 -4.78 2.53
CA GLN A 55 8.43 -5.67 2.04
C GLN A 55 8.24 -7.11 2.55
N GLY A 56 7.86 -7.28 3.82
CA GLY A 56 7.52 -8.58 4.40
C GLY A 56 6.29 -9.24 3.77
N GLN A 57 5.32 -8.43 3.33
CA GLN A 57 4.10 -8.88 2.66
C GLN A 57 4.15 -8.75 1.13
N ALA A 58 5.30 -8.39 0.56
CA ALA A 58 5.42 -8.00 -0.85
C ALA A 58 5.05 -9.15 -1.79
N LYS A 59 5.47 -10.38 -1.46
CA LYS A 59 5.13 -11.56 -2.25
C LYS A 59 3.63 -11.86 -2.24
N ALA A 60 2.97 -11.71 -1.10
CA ALA A 60 1.52 -11.90 -0.99
C ALA A 60 0.76 -10.80 -1.75
N LEU A 61 1.19 -9.55 -1.63
CA LEU A 61 0.61 -8.41 -2.36
C LEU A 61 0.82 -8.51 -3.88
N LEU A 62 2.02 -8.93 -4.29
CA LEU A 62 2.35 -9.16 -5.71
C LEU A 62 1.65 -10.39 -6.25
N SER A 63 1.28 -11.33 -5.36
CA SER A 63 0.70 -12.64 -5.70
C SER A 63 1.62 -13.54 -6.53
N ALA A 64 2.92 -13.25 -6.58
CA ALA A 64 3.95 -13.94 -7.36
C ALA A 64 5.36 -13.62 -6.81
N ASP A 65 6.38 -14.38 -7.21
CA ASP A 65 7.78 -14.03 -6.95
C ASP A 65 8.28 -12.93 -7.90
N LEU A 66 7.84 -12.97 -9.16
CA LEU A 66 8.22 -12.05 -10.22
C LEU A 66 6.97 -11.60 -10.97
N ALA A 67 6.90 -10.31 -11.28
CA ALA A 67 5.85 -9.74 -12.13
C ALA A 67 6.49 -9.00 -13.31
N ILE A 68 6.21 -9.47 -14.52
CA ILE A 68 6.63 -8.82 -15.76
C ILE A 68 5.42 -8.05 -16.28
N LYS A 69 5.47 -6.73 -16.17
CA LYS A 69 4.42 -5.83 -16.67
C LYS A 69 4.87 -5.20 -17.98
N GLY A 70 3.96 -5.17 -18.95
CA GLY A 70 4.17 -4.53 -20.25
C GLY A 70 2.85 -3.98 -20.76
N SER A 71 2.92 -2.91 -21.56
CA SER A 71 1.74 -2.30 -22.19
C SER A 71 1.31 -3.01 -23.48
N TRP A 72 2.08 -4.00 -23.92
CA TRP A 72 1.86 -4.77 -25.14
C TRP A 72 1.82 -6.27 -24.85
N GLU A 73 1.20 -7.02 -25.75
CA GLU A 73 1.20 -8.48 -25.69
C GLU A 73 2.59 -9.03 -25.99
N GLN A 74 3.05 -9.96 -25.15
CA GLN A 74 4.37 -10.56 -25.30
C GLN A 74 4.37 -11.52 -26.49
N SER A 75 5.40 -11.43 -27.33
CA SER A 75 5.54 -12.31 -28.48
C SER A 75 5.98 -13.71 -28.05
N GLN A 76 5.76 -14.72 -28.91
CA GLN A 76 6.21 -16.09 -28.62
C GLN A 76 7.73 -16.16 -28.35
N LYS A 77 8.52 -15.33 -29.04
CA LYS A 77 9.97 -15.25 -28.82
C LYS A 77 10.32 -14.75 -27.42
N ASP A 78 9.56 -13.79 -26.90
CA ASP A 78 9.77 -13.24 -25.54
C ASP A 78 9.43 -14.30 -24.48
N LEU A 79 8.37 -15.07 -24.72
CA LEU A 79 7.97 -16.18 -23.84
C LEU A 79 9.00 -17.31 -23.83
N ASP A 80 9.53 -17.67 -25.00
CA ASP A 80 10.55 -18.71 -25.12
C ASP A 80 11.86 -18.27 -24.44
N TYR A 81 12.23 -16.99 -24.58
CA TYR A 81 13.38 -16.41 -23.88
C TYR A 81 13.20 -16.45 -22.36
N GLN A 82 12.02 -16.10 -21.85
CA GLN A 82 11.72 -16.18 -20.42
C GLN A 82 11.81 -17.62 -19.90
N ARG A 83 11.26 -18.59 -20.64
CA ARG A 83 11.34 -20.02 -20.28
C ARG A 83 12.78 -20.55 -20.30
N GLN A 84 13.65 -19.99 -21.14
CA GLN A 84 15.05 -20.40 -21.21
C GLN A 84 15.87 -19.91 -20.00
N ILE A 85 15.57 -18.71 -19.50
CA ILE A 85 16.35 -18.08 -18.41
C ILE A 85 15.82 -18.47 -17.03
N LEU A 86 14.50 -18.63 -16.92
CA LEU A 86 13.87 -18.98 -15.65
C LEU A 86 14.03 -20.48 -15.36
N PRO A 87 14.04 -20.89 -14.08
CA PRO A 87 14.11 -22.29 -13.70
C PRO A 87 13.00 -23.13 -14.33
N ALA A 88 13.28 -24.41 -14.62
CA ALA A 88 12.31 -25.30 -15.28
C ALA A 88 11.00 -25.51 -14.49
N GLU A 89 11.04 -25.30 -13.17
CA GLU A 89 9.89 -25.40 -12.26
C GLU A 89 9.02 -24.13 -12.22
N THR A 90 9.32 -23.13 -13.05
CA THR A 90 8.60 -21.85 -13.05
C THR A 90 7.20 -22.00 -13.63
N GLU A 91 6.19 -21.62 -12.84
CA GLU A 91 4.81 -21.49 -13.32
C GLU A 91 4.55 -20.07 -13.84
N PHE A 92 3.93 -19.97 -15.02
CA PHE A 92 3.61 -18.70 -15.66
C PHE A 92 2.12 -18.41 -15.57
N LEU A 93 1.77 -17.22 -15.06
CA LEU A 93 0.41 -16.73 -15.02
C LEU A 93 0.32 -15.42 -15.82
N PHE A 94 -0.56 -15.42 -16.82
CA PHE A 94 -0.81 -14.24 -17.63
C PHE A 94 -2.08 -13.54 -17.16
N ILE A 95 -1.93 -12.30 -16.73
CA ILE A 95 -3.02 -11.43 -16.27
C ILE A 95 -3.05 -10.23 -17.21
N ARG A 96 -4.26 -9.82 -17.61
CA ARG A 96 -4.45 -8.54 -18.30
C ARG A 96 -5.16 -7.57 -17.38
N GLU A 97 -4.55 -6.40 -17.22
CA GLU A 97 -5.06 -5.28 -16.43
C GLU A 97 -5.47 -4.17 -17.43
N LEU A 98 -6.70 -3.66 -17.29
CA LEU A 98 -7.25 -2.62 -18.15
C LEU A 98 -7.89 -1.53 -17.30
N HIS A 99 -7.51 -0.28 -17.52
CA HIS A 99 -8.24 0.86 -16.98
C HIS A 99 -9.42 1.18 -17.89
N GLY A 100 -10.64 1.10 -17.35
CA GLY A 100 -11.88 1.34 -18.07
C GLY A 100 -12.89 2.16 -17.28
N MET A 101 -14.12 2.23 -17.78
CA MET A 101 -15.24 2.86 -17.10
C MET A 101 -16.39 1.86 -16.96
N ALA A 102 -16.84 1.63 -15.74
CA ALA A 102 -18.06 0.89 -15.46
C ALA A 102 -19.26 1.85 -15.49
N GLN A 103 -20.25 1.54 -16.30
CA GLN A 103 -21.54 2.23 -16.29
C GLN A 103 -22.52 1.49 -15.39
N PHE A 104 -23.27 2.22 -14.59
CA PHE A 104 -24.26 1.65 -13.68
C PHE A 104 -25.46 2.57 -13.54
N ASN A 105 -26.61 2.00 -13.19
CA ASN A 105 -27.81 2.77 -12.93
C ASN A 105 -27.74 3.34 -11.51
N ASN A 106 -27.72 4.66 -11.38
CA ASN A 106 -27.75 5.28 -10.08
C ASN A 106 -29.16 5.13 -9.48
N ARG A 107 -29.29 4.40 -8.37
CA ARG A 107 -30.58 4.20 -7.70
C ARG A 107 -31.07 5.47 -6.98
N GLU A 108 -30.17 6.39 -6.63
CA GLU A 108 -30.51 7.65 -5.95
C GLU A 108 -31.07 8.70 -6.91
N GLU A 109 -30.59 8.71 -8.15
CA GLU A 109 -31.09 9.56 -9.22
C GLU A 109 -31.84 8.70 -10.24
N GLN A 110 -33.08 8.32 -9.93
CA GLN A 110 -33.90 7.53 -10.85
C GLN A 110 -33.90 8.21 -12.24
N GLN A 111 -33.25 7.56 -13.22
CA GLN A 111 -33.11 7.91 -14.65
C GLN A 111 -31.73 8.41 -15.13
N LYS A 112 -30.68 8.48 -14.30
CA LYS A 112 -29.32 8.79 -14.80
C LYS A 112 -28.35 7.61 -14.70
N THR A 113 -27.76 7.26 -15.85
CA THR A 113 -26.60 6.37 -15.92
C THR A 113 -25.39 7.10 -15.35
N ALA A 114 -24.80 6.56 -14.29
CA ALA A 114 -23.56 7.04 -13.71
C ALA A 114 -22.39 6.21 -14.24
N SER A 115 -21.19 6.79 -14.20
CA SER A 115 -19.96 6.14 -14.67
C SER A 115 -18.87 6.25 -13.62
N LEU A 116 -18.16 5.16 -13.36
CA LEU A 116 -17.02 5.12 -12.45
C LEU A 116 -15.80 4.58 -13.18
N ILE A 117 -14.65 5.24 -13.02
CA ILE A 117 -13.37 4.71 -13.50
C ILE A 117 -13.02 3.46 -12.69
N THR A 118 -12.75 2.36 -13.37
CA THR A 118 -12.50 1.05 -12.76
C THR A 118 -11.31 0.38 -13.43
N GLU A 119 -10.53 -0.32 -12.63
CA GLU A 119 -9.51 -1.24 -13.14
C GLU A 119 -10.12 -2.64 -13.26
N LEU A 120 -10.05 -3.21 -14.47
CA LEU A 120 -10.49 -4.56 -14.75
C LEU A 120 -9.28 -5.47 -14.80
N LYS A 121 -9.33 -6.53 -13.99
CA LYS A 121 -8.31 -7.56 -13.93
C LYS A 121 -8.87 -8.87 -14.43
N THR A 122 -8.26 -9.42 -15.47
CA THR A 122 -8.63 -10.74 -16.01
C THR A 122 -7.70 -11.81 -15.47
N ILE A 123 -8.28 -12.90 -15.01
CA ILE A 123 -7.57 -14.01 -14.37
C ILE A 123 -7.91 -15.27 -15.15
N PRO A 124 -6.93 -16.07 -15.57
CA PRO A 124 -7.19 -17.30 -16.31
C PRO A 124 -7.92 -18.29 -15.40
N LEU A 125 -9.01 -18.87 -15.92
CA LEU A 125 -9.81 -19.87 -15.21
C LEU A 125 -9.20 -21.28 -15.27
N THR A 126 -8.32 -21.51 -16.23
CA THR A 126 -7.63 -22.77 -16.48
C THR A 126 -6.12 -22.58 -16.36
N GLY A 127 -5.45 -23.49 -15.64
CA GLY A 127 -3.99 -23.46 -15.47
C GLY A 127 -3.55 -23.07 -14.06
N PRO A 128 -2.39 -22.40 -13.91
CA PRO A 128 -1.84 -22.01 -12.62
C PRO A 128 -2.79 -21.12 -11.83
N ARG A 129 -2.82 -21.30 -10.50
CA ARG A 129 -3.85 -20.70 -9.64
C ARG A 129 -3.42 -19.30 -9.20
N TYR A 130 -4.24 -18.29 -9.51
CA TYR A 130 -4.10 -16.96 -8.90
C TYR A 130 -4.81 -16.92 -7.52
N PRO A 131 -4.21 -16.31 -6.49
CA PRO A 131 -2.82 -15.85 -6.41
C PRO A 131 -1.83 -17.00 -6.16
N PHE A 132 -0.55 -16.87 -6.58
CA PHE A 132 0.49 -17.87 -6.23
C PHE A 132 0.88 -17.79 -4.76
N TYR A 133 0.89 -16.58 -4.21
CA TYR A 133 1.17 -16.32 -2.80
C TYR A 133 0.02 -15.57 -2.14
N GLY A 134 -0.28 -15.94 -0.90
CA GLY A 134 -1.37 -15.37 -0.13
C GLY A 134 -2.69 -16.12 -0.33
N GLU A 135 -3.71 -15.66 0.39
CA GLU A 135 -5.04 -16.25 0.36
C GLU A 135 -6.02 -15.26 -0.25
N PHE A 136 -6.75 -15.69 -1.27
CA PHE A 136 -7.87 -14.93 -1.79
C PHE A 136 -9.07 -15.10 -0.86
N LYS A 137 -9.58 -13.99 -0.31
CA LYS A 137 -10.75 -13.96 0.57
C LYS A 137 -11.88 -13.21 -0.11
N SER A 138 -13.03 -13.84 -0.17
CA SER A 138 -14.24 -13.32 -0.80
C SER A 138 -15.44 -13.48 0.13
N LYS A 139 -16.46 -12.65 -0.09
CA LYS A 139 -17.79 -12.83 0.50
C LYS A 139 -18.76 -12.92 -0.67
N PRO A 140 -19.36 -14.10 -0.93
CA PRO A 140 -19.36 -15.32 -0.14
C PRO A 140 -18.04 -16.07 -0.26
N GLU A 141 -17.66 -16.83 0.77
CA GLU A 141 -16.42 -17.61 0.77
C GLU A 141 -16.52 -18.73 -0.26
N LYS A 142 -15.98 -18.47 -1.46
CA LYS A 142 -15.94 -19.41 -2.58
C LYS A 142 -14.62 -19.26 -3.34
N PRO A 143 -14.12 -20.35 -3.95
CA PRO A 143 -12.98 -20.28 -4.86
C PRO A 143 -13.20 -19.22 -5.94
N LEU A 144 -12.16 -18.47 -6.27
CA LEU A 144 -12.21 -17.42 -7.28
C LEU A 144 -12.71 -17.96 -8.63
N GLN A 145 -12.31 -19.19 -8.99
CA GLN A 145 -12.75 -19.82 -10.23
C GLN A 145 -14.28 -19.97 -10.29
N GLU A 146 -14.91 -20.38 -9.19
CA GLU A 146 -16.37 -20.51 -9.14
C GLU A 146 -17.09 -19.16 -9.23
N LEU A 147 -16.50 -18.11 -8.64
CA LEU A 147 -17.07 -16.76 -8.67
C LEU A 147 -17.00 -16.11 -10.06
N LEU A 148 -16.04 -16.52 -10.89
CA LEU A 148 -15.83 -15.99 -12.24
C LEU A 148 -16.50 -16.84 -13.34
N VAL A 149 -17.05 -18.01 -13.00
CA VAL A 149 -17.83 -18.85 -13.94
C VAL A 149 -19.11 -18.12 -14.36
N ASN A 150 -19.62 -18.42 -15.56
CA ASN A 150 -20.84 -17.83 -16.14
C ASN A 150 -20.81 -16.29 -16.21
N ASN A 151 -19.68 -15.71 -16.58
CA ASN A 151 -19.48 -14.25 -16.68
C ASN A 151 -19.61 -13.53 -15.32
N GLY A 152 -19.39 -14.25 -14.22
CA GLY A 152 -19.30 -13.64 -12.90
C GLY A 152 -18.11 -12.69 -12.76
N ALA A 153 -18.27 -11.66 -11.93
CA ALA A 153 -17.22 -10.71 -11.61
C ALA A 153 -17.09 -10.56 -10.10
N VAL A 154 -15.85 -10.39 -9.63
CA VAL A 154 -15.57 -10.02 -8.24
C VAL A 154 -15.15 -8.57 -8.21
N VAL A 155 -15.72 -7.83 -7.27
CA VAL A 155 -15.47 -6.39 -7.11
C VAL A 155 -14.98 -6.10 -5.69
N ASP A 156 -14.18 -5.04 -5.57
CA ASP A 156 -13.79 -4.51 -4.26
C ASP A 156 -15.03 -3.96 -3.52
N PRO A 157 -15.15 -4.12 -2.19
CA PRO A 157 -16.28 -3.59 -1.44
C PRO A 157 -16.52 -2.08 -1.65
N SER A 158 -15.46 -1.29 -1.90
CA SER A 158 -15.58 0.13 -2.18
C SER A 158 -16.31 0.41 -3.49
N PHE A 159 -16.25 -0.50 -4.48
CA PHE A 159 -17.01 -0.37 -5.72
C PHE A 159 -18.51 -0.47 -5.44
N LEU A 160 -18.94 -1.45 -4.65
CA LEU A 160 -20.35 -1.58 -4.26
C LEU A 160 -20.84 -0.38 -3.45
N LEU A 161 -20.03 0.13 -2.53
CA LEU A 161 -20.36 1.32 -1.73
C LEU A 161 -20.51 2.58 -2.60
N LYS A 162 -19.64 2.76 -3.60
CA LYS A 162 -19.69 3.93 -4.51
C LYS A 162 -20.83 3.87 -5.52
N THR A 163 -21.22 2.66 -5.93
CA THR A 163 -22.23 2.45 -6.97
C THR A 163 -23.63 2.18 -6.43
N GLY A 164 -23.76 1.77 -5.17
CA GLY A 164 -25.03 1.35 -4.57
C GLY A 164 -25.57 0.02 -5.14
N LEU A 165 -24.74 -0.71 -5.89
CA LEU A 165 -25.06 -2.03 -6.43
C LEU A 165 -25.03 -3.09 -5.32
N LYS A 166 -25.86 -4.12 -5.46
CA LYS A 166 -25.88 -5.28 -4.57
C LYS A 166 -25.25 -6.48 -5.27
N GLN A 167 -24.83 -7.45 -4.48
CA GLN A 167 -24.34 -8.70 -5.03
C GLN A 167 -25.44 -9.39 -5.86
N GLY A 168 -25.15 -9.67 -7.13
CA GLY A 168 -26.07 -10.31 -8.07
C GLY A 168 -26.85 -9.34 -8.98
N ASP A 169 -26.70 -8.02 -8.79
CA ASP A 169 -27.08 -7.01 -9.78
C ASP A 169 -26.07 -7.01 -10.96
#